data_AF-A0A7S1HN85-F1
#
_entry.id   AF-A0A7S1HN85-F1
#
_cell.length_a   1.000
_cell.length_b   1.000
_cell.length_c   1.000
_cell.angle_alpha   90.00
_cell.angle_beta   90.00
_cell.angle_gamma   90.00
#
_symmetry.space_group_name_H-M   'P 1'
#
loop_
_entity.id
_entity.type
_entity.pdbx_description
1 polymer ?
#
loop_
_entity_poly.entity_id
_entity_poly.type
_entity_poly.pdbx_seq_one_letter_code
_entity_poly.pdbx_strand_id
1 'polypeptide(L)'
;AGRRRFTVFPPEQLPNLYLGPLDPTPAGQPVSLVDFHQPDFERFPRFRDALAAGEAAELAPGDAVYIPSMWFHHVEGLAPVNLLINAWWRQTADHVDSPLSTLRLALMTLRDLPEKEKRIWRHHFQHFVFEA
;
A
#
# COMPACT_ATOMS: atom_id res chain seq x y z
N ALA A 1 15.22 -21.38 -8.62
CA ALA A 1 14.02 -20.53 -8.57
C ALA A 1 12.91 -21.32 -7.86
N GLY A 2 12.28 -20.74 -6.84
CA GLY A 2 11.22 -21.39 -6.06
C GLY A 2 9.82 -20.86 -6.38
N ARG A 3 8.81 -21.46 -5.74
CA ARG A 3 7.39 -21.10 -5.86
C ARG A 3 7.03 -19.99 -4.86
N ARG A 4 6.18 -19.06 -5.28
CA ARG A 4 5.71 -17.93 -4.45
C ARG A 4 4.20 -17.79 -4.53
N ARG A 5 3.59 -17.23 -3.50
CA ARG A 5 2.22 -16.73 -3.54
C ARG A 5 2.24 -15.22 -3.43
N PHE A 6 1.48 -14.56 -4.30
CA PHE A 6 1.16 -13.15 -4.20
C PHE A 6 -0.31 -13.03 -3.83
N THR A 7 -0.60 -12.28 -2.78
CA THR A 7 -1.96 -11.82 -2.48
C THR A 7 -1.98 -10.31 -2.66
N VAL A 8 -2.81 -9.81 -3.55
CA VAL A 8 -2.89 -8.39 -3.91
C VAL A 8 -4.21 -7.80 -3.46
N PHE A 9 -4.20 -6.53 -3.06
CA PHE A 9 -5.38 -5.81 -2.59
C PHE A 9 -5.51 -4.48 -3.32
N PRO A 10 -6.73 -4.11 -3.73
CA PRO A 10 -6.94 -2.85 -4.42
C PRO A 10 -6.71 -1.66 -3.46
N PRO A 11 -6.34 -0.46 -3.97
CA PRO A 11 -5.96 0.70 -3.16
C PRO A 11 -7.03 1.13 -2.13
N GLU A 12 -8.30 0.89 -2.44
CA GLU A 12 -9.45 1.21 -1.60
C GLU A 12 -9.45 0.41 -0.28
N GLN A 13 -8.66 -0.66 -0.18
CA GLN A 13 -8.51 -1.46 1.04
C GLN A 13 -7.52 -0.87 2.06
N LEU A 14 -6.88 0.27 1.77
CA LEU A 14 -6.02 0.99 2.72
C LEU A 14 -6.58 1.03 4.17
N PRO A 15 -7.85 1.43 4.43
CA PRO A 15 -8.40 1.43 5.79
C PRO A 15 -8.54 0.03 6.42
N ASN A 16 -8.65 -1.02 5.61
CA ASN A 16 -8.92 -2.39 6.03
C ASN A 16 -7.64 -3.21 6.25
N LEU A 17 -6.49 -2.70 5.79
CA LEU A 17 -5.19 -3.37 5.87
C LEU A 17 -4.39 -3.03 7.13
N TYR A 18 -4.85 -2.08 7.95
CA TYR A 18 -4.21 -1.71 9.23
C TYR A 18 -2.70 -1.50 9.09
N LEU A 19 -2.30 -0.62 8.16
CA LEU A 19 -0.90 -0.30 7.95
C LEU A 19 -0.30 0.33 9.21
N GLY A 20 0.93 -0.07 9.52
CA GLY A 20 1.74 0.52 10.57
C GLY A 20 2.17 1.96 10.26
N PRO A 21 3.05 2.53 11.11
CA PRO A 21 3.63 3.85 10.89
C PRO A 21 4.30 3.97 9.52
N LEU A 22 4.37 5.21 9.00
CA LEU A 22 5.08 5.49 7.75
C LEU A 22 6.60 5.39 7.87
N ASP A 23 7.13 5.48 9.10
CA ASP A 23 8.55 5.35 9.43
C ASP A 23 8.71 5.07 10.95
N PRO A 24 9.69 4.25 11.39
CA PRO A 24 10.53 3.35 10.59
C PRO A 24 9.72 2.20 9.98
N THR A 25 10.14 1.73 8.80
CA THR A 25 9.54 0.57 8.14
C THR A 25 10.61 -0.45 7.76
N PRO A 26 10.30 -1.77 7.71
CA PRO A 26 11.30 -2.80 7.41
C PRO A 26 11.99 -2.64 6.06
N ALA A 27 11.32 -2.05 5.07
CA ALA A 27 11.80 -1.94 3.69
C ALA A 27 11.44 -0.60 3.01
N GLY A 28 11.24 0.47 3.79
CA GLY A 28 10.90 1.79 3.26
C GLY A 28 9.42 2.01 2.88
N GLN A 29 8.57 0.99 3.05
CA GLN A 29 7.11 1.06 2.83
C GLN A 29 6.35 0.59 4.07
N PRO A 30 5.21 1.23 4.42
CA PRO A 30 4.37 0.79 5.53
C PRO A 30 3.85 -0.63 5.26
N VAL A 31 3.91 -1.48 6.28
CA VAL A 31 3.41 -2.86 6.21
C VAL A 31 2.16 -3.01 7.07
N SER A 32 1.29 -3.95 6.71
CA SER A 32 0.16 -4.33 7.56
C SER A 32 0.67 -4.82 8.92
N LEU A 33 -0.03 -4.43 9.99
CA LEU A 33 0.19 -4.96 11.34
C LEU A 33 -0.51 -6.30 11.58
N VAL A 34 -1.30 -6.78 10.62
CA VAL A 34 -2.04 -8.03 10.73
C VAL A 34 -1.11 -9.20 10.42
N ASP A 35 -1.16 -10.26 11.23
CA ASP A 35 -0.59 -11.55 10.87
C ASP A 35 -1.53 -12.23 9.87
N PHE A 36 -1.07 -12.44 8.63
CA PHE A 36 -1.88 -13.04 7.57
C PHE A 36 -2.14 -14.53 7.76
N HIS A 37 -1.29 -15.22 8.52
CA HIS A 37 -1.47 -16.64 8.84
C HIS A 37 -2.42 -16.84 10.02
N GLN A 38 -2.42 -15.92 10.97
CA GLN A 38 -3.25 -15.95 12.17
C GLN A 38 -3.88 -14.58 12.45
N PRO A 39 -4.81 -14.12 11.58
CA PRO A 39 -5.40 -12.79 11.73
C PRO A 39 -6.26 -12.67 12.98
N ASP A 40 -5.88 -11.75 13.87
CA ASP A 40 -6.70 -11.33 15.01
C ASP A 40 -7.83 -10.42 14.54
N PHE A 41 -8.99 -11.02 14.27
CA PHE A 41 -10.17 -10.28 13.81
C PHE A 41 -10.91 -9.52 14.92
N GLU A 42 -10.59 -9.75 16.19
CA GLU A 42 -11.13 -8.91 17.27
C GLU A 42 -10.41 -7.56 17.26
N ARG A 43 -9.09 -7.57 17.08
CA ARG A 43 -8.26 -6.36 16.96
C ARG A 43 -8.36 -5.70 15.58
N PHE A 44 -8.48 -6.49 14.51
CA PHE A 44 -8.47 -6.04 13.12
C PHE A 44 -9.73 -6.48 12.34
N PRO A 45 -10.94 -6.10 12.79
CA PRO A 45 -12.20 -6.64 12.25
C PRO A 45 -12.39 -6.40 10.74
N ARG A 46 -11.97 -5.24 10.22
CA ARG A 46 -12.10 -4.90 8.80
C ARG A 46 -11.15 -5.66 7.89
N PHE A 47 -10.20 -6.41 8.45
CA PHE A 47 -9.30 -7.22 7.63
C PHE A 47 -10.06 -8.31 6.87
N ARG A 48 -11.25 -8.71 7.36
CA ARG A 48 -12.18 -9.58 6.63
C ARG A 48 -12.58 -8.98 5.28
N ASP A 49 -12.83 -7.67 5.23
CA ASP A 49 -13.22 -6.96 4.01
C ASP A 49 -12.04 -6.88 3.05
N ALA A 50 -10.83 -6.66 3.57
CA ALA A 50 -9.61 -6.71 2.76
C ALA A 50 -9.41 -8.11 2.16
N LEU A 51 -9.54 -9.18 2.95
CA LEU A 51 -9.41 -10.56 2.47
C LEU A 51 -10.48 -10.91 1.42
N ALA A 52 -11.71 -10.43 1.58
CA ALA A 52 -12.78 -10.65 0.61
C ALA A 52 -12.54 -9.94 -0.73
N ALA A 53 -11.85 -8.80 -0.72
CA ALA A 53 -11.47 -8.04 -1.91
C ALA A 53 -10.10 -8.44 -2.48
N GLY A 54 -9.34 -9.29 -1.77
CA GLY A 54 -8.00 -9.68 -2.15
C GLY A 54 -8.00 -10.78 -3.21
N GLU A 55 -7.04 -10.72 -4.12
CA GLU A 55 -6.82 -11.73 -5.15
C GLU A 55 -5.48 -12.41 -4.94
N ALA A 56 -5.41 -13.73 -5.13
CA ALA A 56 -4.19 -14.50 -4.91
C ALA A 56 -3.77 -15.29 -6.14
N ALA A 57 -2.46 -15.32 -6.41
CA ALA A 57 -1.86 -16.13 -7.45
C ALA A 57 -0.58 -16.81 -6.94
N GLU A 58 -0.42 -18.09 -7.28
CA GLU A 58 0.85 -18.80 -7.09
C GLU A 58 1.66 -18.77 -8.37
N LEU A 59 2.94 -18.42 -8.25
CA LEU A 59 3.88 -18.32 -9.35
C LEU A 59 4.94 -19.41 -9.25
N ALA A 60 5.09 -20.16 -10.33
CA ALA A 60 6.20 -21.06 -10.60
C ALA A 60 7.36 -20.32 -11.29
N PRO A 61 8.55 -20.93 -11.40
CA PRO A 61 9.65 -20.36 -12.18
C PRO A 61 9.25 -20.10 -13.63
N GLY A 62 9.40 -18.85 -14.08
CA GLY A 62 9.02 -18.40 -15.42
C GLY A 62 7.71 -17.60 -15.47
N ASP A 63 6.86 -17.72 -14.45
CA ASP A 63 5.63 -16.95 -14.35
C ASP A 63 5.91 -15.48 -13.99
N ALA A 64 5.02 -14.61 -14.45
CA ALA A 64 5.03 -13.19 -14.13
C ALA A 64 3.64 -12.73 -13.67
N VAL A 65 3.61 -11.80 -12.72
CA VAL A 65 2.40 -11.10 -12.31
C VAL A 65 2.58 -9.60 -12.56
N TYR A 66 1.56 -8.97 -13.12
CA TYR A 66 1.48 -7.52 -13.20
C TYR A 66 0.68 -7.03 -12.00
N ILE A 67 1.28 -6.16 -11.20
CA ILE A 67 0.64 -5.49 -10.07
C ILE A 67 0.47 -4.02 -10.47
N PRO A 68 -0.77 -3.52 -10.64
CA PRO A 68 -0.98 -2.12 -10.97
C PRO A 68 -0.44 -1.20 -9.88
N SER A 69 -0.06 0.02 -10.26
CA SER A 69 0.42 1.02 -9.31
C SER A 69 -0.57 1.21 -8.14
N MET A 70 -0.02 1.44 -6.95
CA MET A 70 -0.75 1.66 -5.69
C MET A 70 -1.46 0.43 -5.11
N TRP A 71 -1.44 -0.73 -5.76
CA TRP A 71 -1.96 -1.95 -5.16
C TRP A 71 -1.06 -2.44 -4.04
N PHE A 72 -1.68 -2.87 -2.94
CA PHE A 72 -0.97 -3.53 -1.86
C PHE A 72 -0.71 -4.98 -2.24
N HIS A 73 0.39 -5.54 -1.76
CA HIS A 73 0.73 -6.93 -2.02
C HIS A 73 1.42 -7.57 -0.82
N HIS A 74 1.04 -8.81 -0.55
CA HIS A 74 1.66 -9.73 0.40
C HIS A 74 2.31 -10.86 -0.39
N VAL A 75 3.57 -11.19 -0.09
CA VAL A 75 4.35 -12.16 -0.85
C VAL A 75 4.90 -13.23 0.08
N GLU A 76 4.61 -14.48 -0.25
CA GLU A 76 5.04 -15.65 0.51
C GLU A 76 5.97 -16.52 -0.34
N GLY A 77 7.06 -17.00 0.26
CA GLY A 77 7.92 -18.03 -0.33
C GLY A 77 7.41 -19.42 0.03
N LEU A 78 7.02 -20.22 -0.96
CA LEU A 78 6.48 -21.58 -0.79
C LEU A 78 7.51 -22.68 -1.02
N ALA A 79 8.79 -22.31 -1.08
CA ALA A 79 9.93 -23.19 -1.32
C ALA A 79 11.11 -22.77 -0.43
N PRO A 80 12.07 -23.67 -0.13
CA PRO A 80 13.21 -23.35 0.72
C PRO A 80 14.09 -22.19 0.20
N VAL A 81 14.13 -22.01 -1.12
CA VAL A 81 14.88 -20.91 -1.77
C VAL A 81 14.01 -20.27 -2.84
N ASN A 82 13.84 -18.94 -2.78
CA ASN A 82 13.07 -18.15 -3.73
C ASN A 82 13.92 -17.02 -4.31
N LEU A 83 13.77 -16.78 -5.61
CA LEU A 83 14.47 -15.70 -6.32
C LEU A 83 13.47 -14.96 -7.22
N LEU A 84 13.26 -13.68 -6.94
CA LEU A 84 12.37 -12.79 -7.68
C LEU A 84 13.18 -11.67 -8.30
N ILE A 85 12.82 -11.28 -9.53
CA ILE A 85 13.23 -10.02 -10.13
C ILE A 85 11.94 -9.22 -10.35
N ASN A 86 11.92 -7.98 -9.87
CA ASN A 86 10.83 -7.04 -10.12
C ASN A 86 11.36 -5.84 -10.90
N ALA A 87 10.50 -5.31 -11.78
CA ALA A 87 10.76 -4.08 -12.52
C ALA A 87 9.70 -3.06 -12.13
N TRP A 88 10.14 -1.85 -11.76
CA TRP A 88 9.27 -0.73 -11.41
C TRP A 88 9.45 0.36 -12.46
N TRP A 89 8.35 0.98 -12.85
CA TRP A 89 8.37 2.14 -13.73
C TRP A 89 7.25 3.10 -13.30
N ARG A 90 7.41 4.38 -13.65
CA ARG A 90 6.38 5.40 -13.48
C ARG A 90 6.03 5.98 -14.84
N GLN A 91 4.80 6.44 -14.98
CA GLN A 91 4.35 7.17 -16.18
C GLN A 91 4.53 8.69 -16.05
N THR A 92 4.99 9.16 -14.88
CA THR A 92 5.28 10.58 -14.62
C THR A 92 6.66 10.95 -15.15
N ALA A 93 6.83 12.22 -15.54
CA ALA A 93 8.14 12.73 -15.94
C ALA A 93 9.18 12.60 -14.82
N ASP A 94 10.45 12.36 -15.18
CA ASP A 94 11.52 12.01 -14.23
C ASP A 94 11.77 13.07 -13.15
N HIS A 95 11.49 14.35 -13.46
CA HIS A 95 11.67 15.47 -12.54
C HIS A 95 10.56 15.57 -11.48
N VAL A 96 9.48 14.79 -11.61
CA VAL A 96 8.36 14.78 -10.65
C VAL A 96 8.73 13.88 -9.47
N ASP A 97 8.83 14.50 -8.29
CA ASP A 97 9.12 13.80 -7.03
C ASP A 97 7.96 12.88 -6.61
N SER A 98 8.22 12.01 -5.65
CA SER A 98 7.24 11.08 -5.11
C SER A 98 6.08 11.82 -4.40
N PRO A 99 4.81 11.43 -4.63
CA PRO A 99 3.68 11.93 -3.84
C PRO A 99 3.82 11.72 -2.32
N LEU A 100 4.70 10.81 -1.90
CA LEU A 100 5.03 10.59 -0.49
C LEU A 100 5.65 11.82 0.17
N SER A 101 6.42 12.63 -0.59
CA SER A 101 6.97 13.90 -0.09
C SER A 101 5.85 14.86 0.30
N THR A 102 4.82 14.97 -0.55
CA THR A 102 3.61 15.77 -0.27
C THR A 102 2.86 15.25 0.95
N LEU A 103 2.67 13.93 1.06
CA LEU A 103 2.01 13.32 2.22
C LEU A 103 2.77 13.62 3.53
N ARG A 104 4.10 13.51 3.53
CA ARG A 104 4.93 13.83 4.71
C ARG A 104 4.78 15.28 5.14
N LEU A 105 4.85 16.23 4.20
CA LEU A 105 4.64 17.64 4.50
C LEU A 105 3.22 17.91 5.02
N ALA A 106 2.21 17.30 4.41
CA ALA A 106 0.82 17.41 4.87
C ALA A 106 0.62 16.85 6.29
N LEU A 107 1.34 15.77 6.65
CA LEU A 107 1.32 15.26 8.02
C LEU A 107 1.92 16.24 9.02
N MET A 108 2.95 17.00 8.63
CA MET A 108 3.60 18.01 9.48
C MET A 108 2.78 19.29 9.62
N THR A 109 2.00 19.66 8.60
CA THR A 109 1.34 20.98 8.53
C THR A 109 -0.18 20.93 8.66
N LEU A 110 -0.84 19.83 8.28
CA LEU A 110 -2.29 19.75 8.17
C LEU A 110 -2.93 18.76 9.16
N ARG A 111 -2.23 17.68 9.54
CA ARG A 111 -2.82 16.58 10.35
C ARG A 111 -3.40 17.06 11.67
N ASP A 112 -2.74 18.03 12.31
CA ASP A 112 -3.05 18.45 13.68
C ASP A 112 -3.81 19.80 13.73
N LEU A 113 -4.23 20.33 12.56
CA LEU A 113 -5.07 21.54 12.49
C LEU A 113 -6.49 21.30 13.05
N PRO A 114 -7.19 22.37 13.48
CA PRO A 114 -8.62 22.29 13.80
C PRO A 114 -9.45 21.76 12.62
N GLU A 115 -10.51 21.00 12.90
CA GLU A 115 -11.35 20.38 11.86
C GLU A 115 -11.96 21.39 10.87
N LYS A 116 -12.24 22.62 11.32
CA LYS A 116 -12.69 23.70 10.44
C LYS A 116 -11.64 24.04 9.37
N GLU A 117 -10.37 24.13 9.75
CA GLU A 117 -9.27 24.48 8.84
C GLU A 117 -8.92 23.31 7.93
N LYS A 118 -8.92 22.07 8.44
CA LYS A 118 -8.76 20.87 7.59
C LYS A 118 -9.78 20.81 6.46
N ARG A 119 -11.04 21.15 6.74
CA ARG A 119 -12.10 21.22 5.70
C ARG A 119 -11.75 22.24 4.61
N ILE A 120 -11.27 23.42 4.99
CA ILE A 120 -10.88 24.48 4.04
C ILE A 120 -9.72 23.99 3.17
N TRP A 121 -8.68 23.41 3.77
CA TRP A 121 -7.53 22.89 3.02
C TRP A 121 -7.89 21.70 2.12
N ARG A 122 -8.84 20.84 2.51
CA ARG A 122 -9.37 19.81 1.59
C ARG A 122 -9.93 20.42 0.30
N HIS A 123 -10.66 21.53 0.38
CA HIS A 123 -11.14 22.23 -0.81
C HIS A 123 -10.01 22.84 -1.65
N HIS A 124 -8.95 23.33 -1.01
CA HIS A 124 -7.78 23.85 -1.73
C HIS A 124 -7.06 22.73 -2.50
N PHE A 125 -6.82 21.58 -1.85
CA PHE A 125 -6.22 20.42 -2.52
C PHE A 125 -7.10 19.91 -3.67
N GLN A 126 -8.41 19.82 -3.45
CA GLN A 126 -9.34 19.42 -4.50
C GLN A 126 -9.22 20.32 -5.73
N HIS A 127 -9.29 21.65 -5.54
CA HIS A 127 -9.26 22.61 -6.64
C HIS A 127 -7.88 22.71 -7.32
N PHE A 128 -6.79 22.80 -6.57
CA PHE A 128 -5.46 23.09 -7.12
C PHE A 128 -4.63 21.86 -7.49
N VAL A 129 -4.96 20.68 -6.96
CA VAL A 129 -4.15 19.46 -7.17
C VAL A 129 -4.90 18.39 -7.95
N PHE A 130 -6.20 18.19 -7.68
CA PHE A 130 -6.96 17.06 -8.24
C PHE A 130 -7.90 17.45 -9.40
N GLU A 131 -8.33 18.71 -9.48
CA GLU A 131 -9.22 19.22 -10.54
C GLU A 131 -8.55 20.21 -11.51
N ALA A 132 -7.29 20.56 -11.25
CA ALA A 132 -6.52 21.54 -12.04
C ALA A 132 -6.05 21.01 -13.39
#